data_AF-A0A813LFP4-F1
#
_entry.id   AF-A0A813LFP4-F1
#
_cell.length_a   1.000
_cell.length_b   1.000
_cell.length_c   1.000
_cell.angle_alpha   90.00
_cell.angle_beta   90.00
_cell.angle_gamma   90.00
#
_symmetry.space_group_name_H-M   'P 1'
#
loop_
_entity.id
_entity.type
_entity.pdbx_description
1 polymer ?
#
loop_
_entity_poly.entity_id
_entity_poly.type
_entity_poly.pdbx_seq_one_letter_code
_entity_poly.pdbx_strand_id
1 'polypeptide(L)'
;MASAGRRAFAGGGPRIGETGKFEGEFKCQKKPAFVENRLKVWEKLITKHREDLASKPRTPIKITLPDGSVKDGQAFETTPMNIAAGISKNLADSVVVAKVIYTEPLASLKQCVVADVEDDEPEQQEAGEPSMLWDLTRPLEGSCRLELLKFDSVQGQDVFWHSSAHILGQAMEREFGCHLTIGPALESGFYYDGFFGPDKKVNDGDFAVIEKHAEAICKESQPFERCVLTKEEALELFSENPFKVQLITKKVPDGAATSCYRCGDLVDLCRGPHLPSTSRAK
;
A
#
# COMPACT_ATOMS: atom_id res chain seq x y z
N MET A 1 -19.38 -8.93 -34.80
CA MET A 1 -17.93 -9.13 -34.98
C MET A 1 -17.23 -8.44 -33.80
N ALA A 2 -16.90 -9.20 -32.75
CA ALA A 2 -16.21 -8.66 -31.59
C ALA A 2 -14.69 -8.79 -31.84
N SER A 3 -13.96 -7.67 -31.85
CA SER A 3 -12.51 -7.69 -31.89
C SER A 3 -11.99 -8.21 -30.56
N ALA A 4 -11.44 -9.42 -30.56
CA ALA A 4 -10.63 -9.92 -29.48
C ALA A 4 -9.47 -8.94 -29.22
N GLY A 5 -9.46 -8.32 -28.04
CA GLY A 5 -8.34 -7.51 -27.58
C GLY A 5 -7.07 -8.36 -27.61
N ARG A 6 -6.06 -7.89 -28.34
CA ARG A 6 -4.74 -8.52 -28.42
C ARG A 6 -4.16 -8.64 -27.00
N ARG A 7 -3.94 -9.87 -26.52
CA ARG A 7 -3.13 -10.13 -25.32
C ARG A 7 -1.69 -9.70 -25.63
N ALA A 8 -1.32 -8.51 -25.19
CA ALA A 8 0.06 -8.05 -25.21
C ALA A 8 0.74 -8.44 -23.89
N PHE A 9 1.04 -9.73 -23.72
CA PHE A 9 1.92 -10.20 -22.62
C PHE A 9 3.02 -11.16 -23.12
N ALA A 10 3.28 -11.19 -24.43
CA ALA A 10 4.44 -11.88 -25.00
C ALA A 10 5.61 -10.90 -25.15
N GLY A 11 6.14 -10.41 -24.02
CA GLY A 11 7.41 -9.69 -23.97
C GLY A 11 8.50 -10.61 -23.43
N GLY A 12 9.69 -10.61 -24.04
CA GLY A 12 10.84 -11.43 -23.61
C GLY A 12 11.52 -10.95 -22.31
N GLY A 13 10.75 -10.42 -21.36
CA GLY A 13 11.24 -9.99 -20.05
C GLY A 13 11.25 -11.14 -19.02
N PRO A 14 11.74 -10.86 -17.79
CA PRO A 14 11.72 -11.84 -16.72
C PRO A 14 10.32 -12.34 -16.40
N ARG A 15 10.20 -13.65 -16.14
CA ARG A 15 8.93 -14.31 -15.81
C ARG A 15 9.15 -15.43 -14.81
N ILE A 16 8.09 -15.87 -14.14
CA ILE A 16 8.13 -17.14 -13.42
C ILE A 16 7.60 -18.23 -14.37
N GLY A 17 8.45 -19.21 -14.67
CA GLY A 17 8.13 -20.33 -15.55
C GLY A 17 7.13 -21.31 -14.96
N GLU A 18 6.72 -22.30 -15.76
CA GLU A 18 5.72 -23.31 -15.36
C GLU A 18 6.16 -24.15 -14.14
N THR A 19 7.47 -24.25 -13.91
CA THR A 19 8.05 -24.95 -12.74
C THR A 19 8.14 -24.08 -11.48
N GLY A 20 7.61 -22.85 -11.51
CA GLY A 20 7.70 -21.90 -10.40
C GLY A 20 9.07 -21.21 -10.25
N LYS A 21 9.98 -21.43 -11.20
CA LYS A 21 11.32 -20.83 -11.19
C LYS A 21 11.37 -19.53 -11.98
N PHE A 22 12.23 -18.61 -11.54
CA PHE A 22 12.54 -17.40 -12.29
C PHE A 22 13.24 -17.75 -13.61
N GLU A 23 12.74 -17.22 -14.71
CA GLU A 23 13.29 -17.32 -16.07
C GLU A 23 13.56 -15.92 -16.61
N GLY A 24 14.79 -15.68 -17.06
CA GLY A 24 15.23 -14.39 -17.59
C GLY A 24 16.59 -13.98 -17.04
N GLU A 25 17.20 -12.97 -17.64
CA GLU A 25 18.42 -12.37 -17.10
C GLU A 25 18.07 -11.42 -15.96
N PHE A 26 18.77 -11.55 -14.83
CA PHE A 26 18.68 -10.64 -13.71
C PHE A 26 20.07 -10.27 -13.24
N LYS A 27 20.29 -8.97 -12.98
CA LYS A 27 21.52 -8.48 -12.38
C LYS A 27 21.19 -7.36 -11.41
N CYS A 28 21.75 -7.45 -10.21
CA CYS A 28 21.65 -6.35 -9.25
C CYS A 28 22.23 -5.07 -9.82
N GLN A 29 21.48 -3.98 -9.69
CA GLN A 29 21.89 -2.66 -10.13
C GLN A 29 21.27 -1.59 -9.25
N LYS A 30 22.06 -0.56 -8.93
CA LYS A 30 21.54 0.64 -8.26
C LYS A 30 20.63 1.39 -9.22
N LYS A 31 19.50 1.88 -8.72
CA LYS A 31 18.54 2.68 -9.51
C LYS A 31 18.20 2.04 -10.86
N PRO A 32 17.56 0.86 -10.85
CA PRO A 32 17.23 0.16 -12.09
C PRO A 32 16.28 0.99 -12.97
N ALA A 33 16.46 0.92 -14.28
CA ALA A 33 15.65 1.67 -15.26
C ALA A 33 14.14 1.37 -15.17
N PHE A 34 13.77 0.20 -14.65
CA PHE A 34 12.35 -0.16 -14.50
C PHE A 34 11.63 0.74 -13.49
N VAL A 35 12.32 1.31 -12.50
CA VAL A 35 11.71 2.21 -11.50
C VAL A 35 11.16 3.45 -12.17
N GLU A 36 11.91 4.06 -13.10
CA GLU A 36 11.45 5.23 -13.85
C GLU A 36 10.22 4.90 -14.72
N ASN A 37 10.19 3.72 -15.33
CA ASN A 37 9.05 3.28 -16.12
C ASN A 37 7.82 3.02 -15.24
N ARG A 38 7.99 2.34 -14.10
CA ARG A 38 6.93 2.12 -13.10
C ARG A 38 6.37 3.45 -12.62
N LEU A 39 7.22 4.43 -12.32
CA LEU A 39 6.78 5.76 -11.90
C LEU A 39 5.98 6.51 -12.99
N LYS A 40 6.33 6.37 -14.27
CA LYS A 40 5.52 6.94 -15.36
C LYS A 40 4.12 6.33 -15.44
N VAL A 41 4.01 5.01 -15.27
CA VAL A 41 2.72 4.32 -15.21
C VAL A 41 1.94 4.75 -13.97
N TRP A 42 2.60 4.83 -12.81
CA TRP A 42 2.03 5.34 -11.57
C TRP A 42 1.43 6.74 -11.75
N GLU A 43 2.17 7.70 -12.31
CA GLU A 43 1.69 9.09 -12.46
C GLU A 43 0.39 9.18 -13.29
N LYS A 44 0.28 8.36 -14.35
CA LYS A 44 -0.96 8.22 -15.12
C LYS A 44 -2.10 7.67 -14.27
N LEU A 45 -1.85 6.58 -13.53
CA LEU A 45 -2.86 5.89 -12.72
C LEU A 45 -3.33 6.72 -11.52
N ILE A 46 -2.41 7.34 -10.78
CA ILE A 46 -2.74 8.18 -9.62
C ILE A 46 -3.51 9.43 -10.05
N THR A 47 -3.20 10.01 -11.22
CA THR A 47 -3.96 11.14 -11.76
C THR A 47 -5.41 10.74 -12.03
N LYS A 48 -5.62 9.62 -12.74
CA LYS A 48 -6.96 9.06 -12.95
C LYS A 48 -7.69 8.78 -11.64
N HIS A 49 -7.00 8.20 -10.65
CA HIS A 49 -7.60 7.91 -9.34
C HIS A 49 -8.02 9.18 -8.61
N ARG A 50 -7.18 10.21 -8.62
CA ARG A 50 -7.49 11.52 -8.04
C ARG A 50 -8.66 12.20 -8.73
N GLU A 51 -8.74 12.12 -10.05
CA GLU A 51 -9.87 12.63 -10.83
C GLU A 51 -11.18 11.90 -10.49
N ASP A 52 -11.14 10.57 -10.35
CA ASP A 52 -12.31 9.78 -9.93
C ASP A 52 -12.77 10.19 -8.52
N LEU A 53 -11.86 10.28 -7.55
CA LEU A 53 -12.16 10.79 -6.20
C LEU A 53 -12.70 12.21 -6.25
N ALA A 54 -12.10 13.06 -7.08
CA ALA A 54 -12.52 14.45 -7.25
C ALA A 54 -13.89 14.58 -7.95
N SER A 55 -14.41 13.52 -8.57
CA SER A 55 -15.74 13.49 -9.17
C SER A 55 -16.85 13.02 -8.21
N LYS A 56 -16.49 12.38 -7.08
CA LYS A 56 -17.48 11.82 -6.14
C LYS A 56 -18.30 12.90 -5.44
N PRO A 57 -19.58 12.70 -5.14
CA PRO A 57 -20.39 13.73 -4.49
C PRO A 57 -19.91 14.02 -3.05
N ARG A 58 -19.80 15.31 -2.69
CA ARG A 58 -19.42 15.77 -1.33
C ARG A 58 -20.70 15.88 -0.52
N THR A 59 -21.23 14.73 -0.12
CA THR A 59 -22.42 14.68 0.72
C THR A 59 -22.04 14.96 2.18
N PRO A 60 -22.88 15.68 2.94
CA PRO A 60 -22.67 15.83 4.36
C PRO A 60 -22.65 14.48 5.08
N ILE A 61 -21.67 14.27 5.96
CA ILE A 61 -21.50 13.06 6.76
C ILE A 61 -21.39 13.40 8.24
N LYS A 62 -21.79 12.44 9.08
CA LYS A 62 -21.65 12.52 10.54
C LYS A 62 -20.57 11.55 10.99
N ILE A 63 -19.55 12.06 11.69
CA ILE A 63 -18.46 11.28 12.26
C ILE A 63 -18.65 11.22 13.77
N THR A 64 -18.91 10.03 14.31
CA THR A 64 -19.11 9.82 15.75
C THR A 64 -17.82 9.33 16.39
N LEU A 65 -17.35 10.02 17.43
CA LEU A 65 -16.15 9.67 18.19
C LEU A 65 -16.49 8.76 19.38
N PRO A 66 -15.50 8.09 20.02
CA PRO A 66 -15.76 7.14 21.10
C PRO A 66 -16.39 7.77 22.36
N ASP A 67 -16.18 9.07 22.57
CA ASP A 67 -16.80 9.85 23.65
C ASP A 67 -18.26 10.23 23.39
N GLY A 68 -18.82 9.80 22.25
CA GLY A 68 -20.18 10.12 21.80
C GLY A 68 -20.31 11.47 21.11
N SER A 69 -19.23 12.26 21.04
CA SER A 69 -19.26 13.53 20.30
C SER A 69 -19.37 13.29 18.80
N VAL A 70 -20.10 14.18 18.12
CA VAL A 70 -20.32 14.09 16.67
C VAL A 70 -19.67 15.28 15.99
N LYS A 71 -18.90 14.99 14.93
CA LYS A 71 -18.28 15.97 14.06
C LYS A 71 -18.96 15.96 12.70
N ASP A 72 -19.19 17.14 12.15
CA ASP A 72 -19.65 17.31 10.78
C ASP A 72 -18.48 17.20 9.81
N GLY A 73 -18.73 16.60 8.65
CA GLY A 73 -17.77 16.50 7.56
C GLY A 73 -18.44 16.37 6.21
N GLN A 74 -17.62 16.23 5.19
CA GLN A 74 -18.02 15.99 3.81
C GLN A 74 -17.39 14.70 3.30
N ALA A 75 -18.20 13.82 2.70
CA ALA A 75 -17.72 12.61 2.06
C ALA A 75 -16.71 12.94 0.96
N PHE A 76 -15.67 12.12 0.83
CA PHE A 76 -14.56 12.29 -0.12
C PHE A 76 -13.74 13.59 0.06
N GLU A 77 -13.87 14.25 1.21
CA GLU A 77 -13.09 15.46 1.55
C GLU A 77 -12.56 15.41 2.99
N THR A 78 -13.40 15.13 3.98
CA THR A 78 -12.98 15.07 5.39
C THR A 78 -12.18 13.80 5.66
N THR A 79 -10.99 13.94 6.25
CA THR A 79 -10.09 12.84 6.60
C THR A 79 -10.02 12.62 8.12
N PRO A 80 -9.63 11.43 8.60
CA PRO A 80 -9.35 11.24 10.03
C PRO A 80 -8.30 12.22 10.58
N MET A 81 -7.30 12.60 9.78
CA MET A 81 -6.31 13.60 10.15
C MET A 81 -6.95 14.97 10.41
N ASN A 82 -7.94 15.39 9.61
CA ASN A 82 -8.67 16.64 9.87
C ASN A 82 -9.41 16.58 11.21
N ILE A 83 -10.02 15.44 11.53
CA ILE A 83 -10.71 15.23 12.80
C ILE A 83 -9.71 15.28 13.97
N ALA A 84 -8.58 14.58 13.87
CA ALA A 84 -7.53 14.58 14.89
C ALA A 84 -6.98 16.00 15.13
N ALA A 85 -6.67 16.74 14.06
CA ALA A 85 -6.17 18.11 14.13
C ALA A 85 -7.20 19.09 14.72
N GLY A 86 -8.49 18.88 14.43
CA GLY A 86 -9.60 19.65 15.01
C GLY A 86 -9.81 19.40 16.51
N ILE A 87 -9.33 18.27 17.05
CA ILE A 87 -9.35 17.99 18.49
C ILE A 87 -8.15 18.63 19.17
N SER A 88 -6.93 18.28 18.73
CA SER A 88 -5.69 18.94 19.19
C SER A 88 -4.52 18.60 18.29
N LYS A 89 -3.51 19.49 18.25
CA LYS A 89 -2.25 19.25 17.56
C LYS A 89 -1.52 18.01 18.11
N ASN A 90 -1.44 17.85 19.43
CA ASN A 90 -0.77 16.71 20.05
C ASN A 90 -1.42 15.37 19.68
N LEU A 91 -2.75 15.35 19.51
CA LEU A 91 -3.44 14.16 19.05
C LEU A 91 -3.07 13.87 17.59
N ALA A 92 -3.17 14.86 16.69
CA ALA A 92 -2.78 14.70 15.28
C ALA A 92 -1.34 14.19 15.11
N ASP A 93 -0.41 14.70 15.93
CA ASP A 93 1.00 14.32 15.89
C ASP A 93 1.25 12.88 16.40
N SER A 94 0.38 12.34 17.27
CA SER A 94 0.56 11.02 17.92
C SER A 94 -0.29 9.89 17.34
N VAL A 95 -1.39 10.19 16.65
CA VAL A 95 -2.27 9.17 16.05
C VAL A 95 -1.57 8.51 14.87
N VAL A 96 -1.57 7.18 14.83
CA VAL A 96 -0.92 6.37 13.79
C VAL A 96 -1.89 6.01 12.67
N VAL A 97 -3.09 5.57 13.04
CA VAL A 97 -4.10 5.05 12.10
C VAL A 97 -5.50 5.32 12.65
N ALA A 98 -6.50 5.30 11.78
CA ALA A 98 -7.91 5.33 12.17
C ALA A 98 -8.55 3.95 12.06
N LYS A 99 -9.44 3.61 13.00
CA LYS A 99 -10.40 2.51 12.87
C LYS A 99 -11.77 3.11 12.55
N VAL A 100 -12.37 2.63 11.46
CA VAL A 100 -13.62 3.17 10.90
C VAL A 100 -14.66 2.08 10.84
N ILE A 101 -15.87 2.41 11.29
CA ILE A 101 -17.08 1.60 11.11
C ILE A 101 -18.09 2.46 10.38
N TYR A 102 -18.33 2.17 9.10
CA TYR A 102 -19.32 2.90 8.31
C TYR A 102 -20.73 2.50 8.73
N THR A 103 -21.62 3.49 8.81
CA THR A 103 -23.03 3.23 9.16
C THR A 103 -23.77 2.50 8.05
N GLU A 104 -23.32 2.69 6.81
CA GLU A 104 -23.89 2.06 5.61
C GLU A 104 -22.81 1.28 4.85
N PRO A 105 -23.15 0.17 4.19
CA PRO A 105 -22.20 -0.57 3.36
C PRO A 105 -21.67 0.25 2.19
N LEU A 106 -20.35 0.27 2.01
CA LEU A 106 -19.71 0.96 0.90
C LEU A 106 -19.42 0.01 -0.27
N ALA A 107 -19.76 0.42 -1.49
CA ALA A 107 -19.47 -0.35 -2.70
C ALA A 107 -17.97 -0.44 -3.01
N SER A 108 -17.23 0.63 -2.73
CA SER A 108 -15.76 0.73 -2.91
C SER A 108 -14.99 -0.34 -2.15
N LEU A 109 -15.48 -0.73 -0.97
CA LEU A 109 -14.84 -1.73 -0.11
C LEU A 109 -15.05 -3.15 -0.62
N LYS A 110 -16.14 -3.42 -1.33
CA LYS A 110 -16.46 -4.77 -1.84
C LYS A 110 -15.63 -5.15 -3.06
N GLN A 111 -15.06 -4.18 -3.75
CA GLN A 111 -14.38 -4.39 -5.04
C GLN A 111 -12.85 -4.45 -4.91
N CYS A 112 -12.29 -4.04 -3.78
CA CYS A 112 -10.84 -3.97 -3.58
C CYS A 112 -10.35 -5.25 -2.88
N VAL A 113 -9.77 -6.15 -3.67
CA VAL A 113 -9.19 -7.41 -3.22
C VAL A 113 -7.75 -7.19 -2.77
N VAL A 114 -7.36 -7.89 -1.72
CA VAL A 114 -5.99 -7.87 -1.19
C VAL A 114 -5.21 -9.01 -1.83
N ALA A 115 -4.10 -8.69 -2.48
CA ALA A 115 -3.34 -9.66 -3.28
C ALA A 115 -1.95 -9.98 -2.69
N ASP A 116 -1.51 -9.25 -1.68
CA ASP A 116 -0.20 -9.31 -1.05
C ASP A 116 -0.18 -10.01 0.31
N VAL A 117 -1.30 -10.52 0.80
CA VAL A 117 -1.39 -11.29 2.06
C VAL A 117 -1.13 -12.77 1.78
N GLU A 118 -0.35 -13.44 2.63
CA GLU A 118 -0.13 -14.89 2.53
C GLU A 118 -1.44 -15.67 2.81
N ASP A 119 -1.61 -16.84 2.18
CA ASP A 119 -2.87 -17.61 2.29
C ASP A 119 -3.15 -18.14 3.72
N ASP A 120 -2.14 -18.09 4.61
CA ASP A 120 -2.19 -18.60 5.98
C ASP A 120 -2.44 -17.51 7.05
N GLU A 121 -2.61 -16.23 6.67
CA GLU A 121 -3.01 -15.22 7.67
C GLU A 121 -4.50 -15.39 8.03
N PRO A 122 -4.84 -15.66 9.30
CA PRO A 122 -6.22 -15.75 9.70
C PRO A 122 -6.88 -14.38 9.53
N GLU A 123 -7.94 -14.31 8.73
CA GLU A 123 -8.87 -13.18 8.78
C GLU A 123 -9.36 -13.04 10.23
N GLN A 124 -8.79 -12.11 10.98
CA GLN A 124 -9.24 -11.78 12.33
C GLN A 124 -10.59 -11.04 12.21
N GLN A 125 -11.65 -11.81 11.97
CA GLN A 125 -13.02 -11.35 12.12
C GLN A 125 -13.34 -11.38 13.61
N GLU A 126 -13.05 -10.28 14.31
CA GLU A 126 -13.60 -10.05 15.64
C GLU A 126 -15.13 -10.11 15.56
N ALA A 127 -15.76 -10.77 16.54
CA ALA A 127 -17.21 -10.80 16.68
C ALA A 127 -17.71 -9.38 17.01
N GLY A 128 -18.13 -8.62 16.00
CA GLY A 128 -18.55 -7.23 16.13
C GLY A 128 -19.02 -6.61 14.81
N GLU A 129 -19.38 -5.32 14.83
CA GLU A 129 -19.65 -4.55 13.62
C GLU A 129 -18.41 -4.54 12.71
N PRO A 130 -18.55 -4.72 11.38
CA PRO A 130 -17.43 -4.79 10.46
C PRO A 130 -16.65 -3.46 10.49
N SER A 131 -15.49 -3.49 11.15
CA SER A 131 -14.57 -2.36 11.29
C SER A 131 -13.37 -2.54 10.39
N MET A 132 -12.72 -1.44 10.02
CA MET A 132 -11.50 -1.48 9.23
C MET A 132 -10.52 -0.39 9.60
N LEU A 133 -9.24 -0.69 9.39
CA LEU A 133 -8.19 0.32 9.51
C LEU A 133 -8.18 1.22 8.27
N TRP A 134 -7.84 2.49 8.47
CA TRP A 134 -7.97 3.55 7.48
C TRP A 134 -6.80 4.54 7.59
N ASP A 135 -6.21 4.91 6.45
CA ASP A 135 -5.14 5.91 6.44
C ASP A 135 -5.66 7.24 6.96
N LEU A 136 -4.85 7.93 7.77
CA LEU A 136 -5.28 9.20 8.34
C LEU A 136 -5.53 10.28 7.30
N THR A 137 -4.88 10.18 6.14
CA THR A 137 -5.00 11.13 5.02
C THR A 137 -6.03 10.68 3.97
N ARG A 138 -6.62 9.48 4.10
CA ARG A 138 -7.64 8.99 3.17
C ARG A 138 -8.99 9.61 3.54
N PRO A 139 -9.68 10.30 2.61
CA PRO A 139 -11.00 10.86 2.88
C PRO A 139 -12.03 9.80 3.27
N LEU A 140 -12.90 10.13 4.22
CA LEU A 140 -14.03 9.29 4.62
C LEU A 140 -15.10 9.30 3.54
N GLU A 141 -15.72 8.15 3.27
CA GLU A 141 -16.65 7.99 2.15
C GLU A 141 -18.13 8.10 2.57
N GLY A 142 -18.40 8.22 3.87
CA GLY A 142 -19.75 8.18 4.44
C GLY A 142 -19.75 8.47 5.94
N SER A 143 -20.95 8.56 6.52
CA SER A 143 -21.12 8.65 7.97
C SER A 143 -20.54 7.40 8.64
N CYS A 144 -19.84 7.60 9.75
CA CYS A 144 -19.10 6.52 10.40
C CYS A 144 -18.88 6.78 11.90
N ARG A 145 -18.52 5.72 12.61
CA ARG A 145 -17.84 5.79 13.89
C ARG A 145 -16.33 5.77 13.63
N LEU A 146 -15.61 6.71 14.22
CA LEU A 146 -14.19 6.90 14.02
C LEU A 146 -13.46 6.77 15.36
N GLU A 147 -12.50 5.87 15.42
CA GLU A 147 -11.56 5.73 16.53
C GLU A 147 -10.15 6.04 16.04
N LEU A 148 -9.42 6.88 16.79
CA LEU A 148 -8.06 7.28 16.45
C LEU A 148 -7.07 6.49 17.31
N LEU A 149 -6.27 5.65 16.66
CA LEU A 149 -5.36 4.72 17.31
C LEU A 149 -3.95 5.28 17.31
N LYS A 150 -3.24 5.15 18.43
CA LYS A 150 -1.83 5.52 18.59
C LYS A 150 -0.97 4.27 18.54
N PHE A 151 0.34 4.44 18.65
CA PHE A 151 1.31 3.33 18.62
C PHE A 151 1.15 2.33 19.80
N ASP A 152 0.49 2.71 20.89
CA ASP A 152 0.26 1.81 22.02
C ASP A 152 -0.82 0.75 21.75
N SER A 153 -1.59 0.85 20.66
CA SER A 153 -2.51 -0.21 20.24
C SER A 153 -1.83 -1.23 19.33
N VAL A 154 -2.31 -2.48 19.38
CA VAL A 154 -1.83 -3.57 18.50
C VAL A 154 -1.94 -3.18 17.02
N GLN A 155 -3.09 -2.64 16.61
CA GLN A 155 -3.27 -2.20 15.22
C GLN A 155 -2.39 -1.00 14.86
N GLY A 156 -2.05 -0.14 15.82
CA GLY A 156 -1.09 0.95 15.61
C GLY A 156 0.31 0.44 15.35
N GLN A 157 0.75 -0.58 16.10
CA GLN A 157 2.06 -1.22 15.90
C GLN A 157 2.11 -1.95 14.56
N ASP A 158 1.07 -2.69 14.18
CA ASP A 158 1.00 -3.35 12.87
C ASP A 158 1.19 -2.36 11.72
N VAL A 159 0.49 -1.21 11.75
CA VAL A 159 0.61 -0.18 10.70
C VAL A 159 1.99 0.46 10.69
N PHE A 160 2.60 0.64 11.87
CA PHE A 160 3.97 1.13 11.99
C PHE A 160 4.97 0.16 11.35
N TRP A 161 4.86 -1.14 11.66
CA TRP A 161 5.72 -2.18 11.11
C TRP A 161 5.52 -2.37 9.61
N HIS A 162 4.27 -2.33 9.15
CA HIS A 162 3.94 -2.40 7.74
C HIS A 162 4.54 -1.23 6.94
N SER A 163 4.46 -0.01 7.49
CA SER A 163 5.11 1.16 6.88
C SER A 163 6.64 1.05 6.90
N SER A 164 7.21 0.42 7.93
CA SER A 164 8.65 0.17 8.04
C SER A 164 9.13 -0.87 7.02
N ALA A 165 8.32 -1.90 6.73
CA ALA A 165 8.59 -2.86 5.66
C ALA A 165 8.73 -2.16 4.31
N HIS A 166 7.82 -1.23 3.97
CA HIS A 166 7.92 -0.46 2.73
C HIS A 166 9.21 0.39 2.66
N ILE A 167 9.63 1.00 3.77
CA ILE A 167 10.90 1.75 3.83
C ILE A 167 12.09 0.83 3.55
N LEU A 168 12.09 -0.38 4.12
CA LEU A 168 13.10 -1.41 3.84
C LEU A 168 13.06 -1.86 2.38
N GLY A 169 11.87 -2.13 1.84
CA GLY A 169 11.66 -2.51 0.44
C GLY A 169 12.23 -1.45 -0.52
N GLN A 170 11.95 -0.18 -0.26
CA GLN A 170 12.49 0.94 -1.04
C GLN A 170 14.02 1.02 -0.95
N ALA A 171 14.60 0.83 0.25
CA ALA A 171 16.04 0.83 0.43
C ALA A 171 16.72 -0.30 -0.37
N MET A 172 16.14 -1.51 -0.33
CA MET A 172 16.65 -2.67 -1.08
C MET A 172 16.49 -2.50 -2.60
N GLU A 173 15.33 -2.06 -3.08
CA GLU A 173 15.09 -1.85 -4.52
C GLU A 173 15.99 -0.72 -5.07
N ARG A 174 16.23 0.34 -4.28
CA ARG A 174 17.13 1.44 -4.66
C ARG A 174 18.58 0.98 -4.79
N GLU A 175 19.06 0.17 -3.85
CA GLU A 175 20.46 -0.27 -3.81
C GLU A 175 20.75 -1.44 -4.76
N PHE A 176 19.84 -2.42 -4.84
CA PHE A 176 20.09 -3.68 -5.54
C PHE A 176 19.21 -3.89 -6.76
N GLY A 177 18.14 -3.10 -6.93
CA GLY A 177 17.16 -3.34 -7.99
C GLY A 177 16.50 -4.71 -7.89
N CYS A 178 16.43 -5.27 -6.68
CA CYS A 178 15.81 -6.55 -6.41
C CYS A 178 14.33 -6.53 -6.76
N HIS A 179 13.80 -7.68 -7.18
CA HIS A 179 12.36 -7.82 -7.32
C HIS A 179 11.74 -8.17 -5.97
N LEU A 180 11.06 -7.20 -5.38
CA LEU A 180 10.32 -7.33 -4.13
C LEU A 180 9.14 -8.29 -4.27
N THR A 181 8.90 -9.11 -3.26
CA THR A 181 7.78 -10.08 -3.23
C THR A 181 6.75 -9.71 -2.18
N ILE A 182 6.93 -10.15 -0.93
CA ILE A 182 6.01 -9.97 0.19
C ILE A 182 6.79 -9.34 1.36
N GLY A 183 6.18 -8.40 2.07
CA GLY A 183 6.79 -7.75 3.23
C GLY A 183 5.78 -7.41 4.31
N PRO A 184 5.33 -8.40 5.10
CA PRO A 184 4.28 -8.19 6.08
C PRO A 184 4.85 -7.59 7.37
N ALA A 185 3.95 -7.02 8.16
CA ALA A 185 4.20 -6.73 9.58
C ALA A 185 4.19 -8.04 10.39
N LEU A 186 4.96 -8.06 11.47
CA LEU A 186 4.98 -9.14 12.47
C LEU A 186 4.62 -8.56 13.84
N GLU A 187 4.28 -9.42 14.80
CA GLU A 187 3.98 -9.03 16.19
C GLU A 187 5.09 -8.15 16.82
N SER A 188 6.35 -8.37 16.44
CA SER A 188 7.49 -7.62 16.96
C SER A 188 8.51 -7.31 15.87
N GLY A 189 8.04 -6.72 14.77
CA GLY A 189 8.91 -6.23 13.69
C GLY A 189 8.28 -6.41 12.32
N PHE A 190 9.13 -6.56 11.31
CA PHE A 190 8.71 -6.75 9.93
C PHE A 190 9.84 -7.42 9.16
N TYR A 191 9.51 -7.99 8.00
CA TYR A 191 10.50 -8.38 7.00
C TYR A 191 10.04 -7.91 5.62
N TYR A 192 10.95 -7.99 4.67
CA TYR A 192 10.60 -7.80 3.27
C TYR A 192 11.44 -8.75 2.42
N ASP A 193 10.79 -9.62 1.68
CA ASP A 193 11.44 -10.55 0.76
C ASP A 193 11.78 -9.90 -0.59
N GLY A 194 13.00 -10.15 -1.05
CA GLY A 194 13.50 -9.64 -2.32
C GLY A 194 14.29 -10.70 -3.08
N PHE A 195 14.07 -10.80 -4.38
CA PHE A 195 14.88 -11.61 -5.27
C PHE A 195 16.07 -10.81 -5.81
N PHE A 196 17.28 -11.25 -5.46
CA PHE A 196 18.56 -10.61 -5.82
C PHE A 196 19.31 -11.34 -6.95
N GLY A 197 18.68 -12.31 -7.60
CA GLY A 197 19.36 -13.19 -8.56
C GLY A 197 20.17 -14.31 -7.89
N PRO A 198 20.74 -15.22 -8.68
CA PRO A 198 21.45 -16.39 -8.16
C PRO A 198 22.80 -16.06 -7.49
N ASP A 199 23.43 -14.96 -7.88
CA ASP A 199 24.82 -14.66 -7.53
C ASP A 199 24.97 -13.76 -6.30
N LYS A 200 23.90 -13.03 -5.91
CA LYS A 200 23.94 -12.09 -4.79
C LYS A 200 23.29 -12.71 -3.56
N LYS A 201 24.06 -12.79 -2.48
CA LYS A 201 23.56 -13.02 -1.11
C LYS A 201 23.77 -11.74 -0.31
N VAL A 202 22.72 -11.30 0.38
CA VAL A 202 22.81 -10.20 1.34
C VAL A 202 23.75 -10.61 2.47
N ASN A 203 24.70 -9.75 2.81
CA ASN A 203 25.69 -9.98 3.86
C ASN A 203 25.79 -8.75 4.78
N ASP A 204 26.59 -8.87 5.84
CA ASP A 204 26.74 -7.83 6.86
C ASP A 204 27.12 -6.44 6.32
N GLY A 205 27.91 -6.39 5.23
CA GLY A 205 28.29 -5.14 4.58
C GLY A 205 27.12 -4.45 3.87
N ASP A 206 26.10 -5.21 3.45
CA ASP A 206 24.89 -4.67 2.83
C ASP A 206 23.96 -4.04 3.87
N PHE A 207 23.95 -4.52 5.12
CA PHE A 207 23.08 -3.99 6.17
C PHE A 207 23.35 -2.52 6.46
N ALA A 208 24.61 -2.12 6.62
CA ALA A 208 24.98 -0.72 6.86
C ALA A 208 24.57 0.19 5.68
N VAL A 209 24.56 -0.34 4.45
CA VAL A 209 24.12 0.41 3.26
C VAL A 209 22.61 0.56 3.22
N ILE A 210 21.88 -0.53 3.48
CA ILE A 210 20.41 -0.54 3.56
C ILE A 210 19.92 0.40 4.67
N GLU A 211 20.52 0.32 5.86
CA GLU A 211 20.19 1.18 7.00
C GLU A 211 20.40 2.66 6.65
N LYS A 212 21.52 3.00 6.01
CA LYS A 212 21.77 4.37 5.54
C LYS A 212 20.70 4.86 4.55
N HIS A 213 20.23 4.00 3.65
CA HIS A 213 19.12 4.34 2.74
C HIS A 213 17.81 4.52 3.50
N ALA A 214 17.49 3.62 4.44
CA ALA A 214 16.28 3.70 5.26
C ALA A 214 16.25 5.00 6.09
N GLU A 215 17.36 5.36 6.73
CA GLU A 215 17.47 6.64 7.45
C GLU A 215 17.26 7.85 6.54
N ALA A 216 17.81 7.81 5.31
CA ALA A 216 17.63 8.87 4.33
C ALA A 216 16.15 8.99 3.92
N ILE A 217 15.49 7.86 3.65
CA ILE A 217 14.06 7.80 3.32
C ILE A 217 13.20 8.39 4.46
N CYS A 218 13.51 8.07 5.72
CA CYS A 218 12.82 8.66 6.87
C CYS A 218 13.06 10.19 6.99
N LYS A 219 14.25 10.68 6.62
CA LYS A 219 14.58 12.12 6.61
C LYS A 219 13.88 12.86 5.47
N GLU A 220 13.69 12.20 4.33
CA GLU A 220 12.99 12.75 3.16
C GLU A 220 11.47 12.95 3.42
N SER A 221 10.92 12.32 4.46
CA SER A 221 9.51 12.50 4.88
C SER A 221 8.51 12.26 3.75
N GLN A 222 8.75 11.21 2.97
CA GLN A 222 7.96 10.87 1.80
C GLN A 222 6.53 10.49 2.23
N PRO A 223 5.49 10.99 1.56
CA PRO A 223 4.12 10.62 1.85
C PRO A 223 3.84 9.19 1.37
N PHE A 224 2.96 8.48 2.07
CA PHE A 224 2.37 7.25 1.57
C PHE A 224 1.12 7.60 0.76
N GLU A 225 1.16 7.33 -0.54
CA GLU A 225 0.07 7.66 -1.47
C GLU A 225 -0.64 6.39 -1.91
N ARG A 226 -1.94 6.30 -1.67
CA ARG A 226 -2.77 5.16 -2.04
C ARG A 226 -3.34 5.32 -3.44
N CYS A 227 -3.39 4.24 -4.22
CA CYS A 227 -4.12 4.17 -5.48
C CYS A 227 -4.92 2.87 -5.59
N VAL A 228 -6.16 2.94 -6.07
CA VAL A 228 -6.97 1.77 -6.42
C VAL A 228 -6.91 1.55 -7.92
N LEU A 229 -6.57 0.33 -8.32
CA LEU A 229 -6.30 -0.05 -9.70
C LEU A 229 -7.15 -1.25 -10.11
N THR A 230 -7.54 -1.32 -11.38
CA THR A 230 -8.06 -2.59 -11.92
C THR A 230 -6.96 -3.64 -12.00
N LYS A 231 -7.33 -4.91 -12.16
CA LYS A 231 -6.36 -5.99 -12.40
C LYS A 231 -5.42 -5.70 -13.58
N GLU A 232 -5.95 -5.17 -14.68
CA GLU A 232 -5.18 -4.86 -15.89
C GLU A 232 -4.18 -3.73 -15.64
N GLU A 233 -4.60 -2.68 -14.92
CA GLU A 233 -3.73 -1.57 -14.53
C GLU A 233 -2.62 -2.02 -13.59
N ALA A 234 -2.93 -2.91 -12.63
CA ALA A 234 -1.93 -3.50 -11.75
C ALA A 234 -0.93 -4.37 -12.53
N LEU A 235 -1.38 -5.17 -13.50
CA LEU A 235 -0.50 -5.95 -14.37
C LEU A 235 0.39 -5.08 -15.27
N GLU A 236 -0.10 -3.94 -15.75
CA GLU A 236 0.70 -2.94 -16.48
C GLU A 236 1.78 -2.35 -15.55
N LEU A 237 1.37 -1.91 -14.35
CA LEU A 237 2.21 -1.23 -13.38
C LEU A 237 3.36 -2.11 -12.88
N PHE A 238 3.12 -3.40 -12.69
CA PHE A 238 4.11 -4.35 -12.15
C PHE A 238 4.69 -5.29 -13.21
N SER A 239 4.54 -4.97 -14.50
CA SER A 239 4.91 -5.86 -15.61
C SER A 239 6.37 -6.32 -15.61
N GLU A 240 7.27 -5.56 -14.99
CA GLU A 240 8.68 -5.90 -14.80
C GLU A 240 8.97 -6.86 -13.65
N ASN A 241 8.06 -6.97 -12.67
CA ASN A 241 8.25 -7.78 -11.48
C ASN A 241 7.43 -9.07 -11.61
N PRO A 242 8.07 -10.20 -12.01
CA PRO A 242 7.33 -11.41 -12.31
C PRO A 242 6.64 -12.04 -11.09
N PHE A 243 7.14 -11.77 -9.89
CA PHE A 243 6.50 -12.23 -8.65
C PHE A 243 5.18 -11.50 -8.40
N LYS A 244 5.17 -10.16 -8.54
CA LYS A 244 3.95 -9.36 -8.41
C LYS A 244 2.93 -9.69 -9.50
N VAL A 245 3.38 -9.89 -10.75
CA VAL A 245 2.51 -10.34 -11.86
C VAL A 245 1.83 -11.67 -11.52
N GLN A 246 2.56 -12.63 -10.96
CA GLN A 246 1.97 -13.90 -10.52
C GLN A 246 0.96 -13.72 -9.39
N LEU A 247 1.27 -12.91 -8.37
CA LEU A 247 0.35 -12.62 -7.27
C LEU A 247 -0.95 -12.00 -7.79
N ILE A 248 -0.86 -10.96 -8.62
CA ILE A 248 -2.03 -10.29 -9.21
C ILE A 248 -2.84 -11.26 -10.06
N THR A 249 -2.19 -12.07 -10.90
CA THR A 249 -2.86 -13.01 -11.79
C THR A 249 -3.67 -14.05 -11.02
N LYS A 250 -3.11 -14.56 -9.91
CA LYS A 250 -3.72 -15.62 -9.08
C LYS A 250 -4.77 -15.08 -8.11
N LYS A 251 -4.50 -13.95 -7.46
CA LYS A 251 -5.28 -13.46 -6.31
C LYS A 251 -6.31 -12.40 -6.65
N VAL A 252 -6.14 -11.65 -7.74
CA VAL A 252 -7.11 -10.63 -8.16
C VAL A 252 -8.04 -11.24 -9.21
N PRO A 253 -9.35 -11.42 -8.94
CA PRO A 253 -10.31 -11.90 -9.94
C PRO A 253 -10.46 -10.92 -11.11
N ASP A 254 -10.88 -11.43 -12.26
CA ASP A 254 -11.15 -10.58 -13.43
C ASP A 254 -12.30 -9.62 -13.13
N GLY A 255 -12.13 -8.34 -13.47
CA GLY A 255 -13.09 -7.28 -13.15
C GLY A 255 -13.05 -6.77 -11.70
N ALA A 256 -12.20 -7.34 -10.84
CA ALA A 256 -11.94 -6.80 -9.51
C ALA A 256 -10.84 -5.72 -9.52
N ALA A 257 -10.74 -4.99 -8.43
CA ALA A 257 -9.69 -4.00 -8.20
C ALA A 257 -8.76 -4.46 -7.07
N THR A 258 -7.57 -3.89 -7.01
CA THR A 258 -6.62 -4.00 -5.89
C THR A 258 -6.11 -2.62 -5.53
N SER A 259 -5.42 -2.48 -4.40
CA SER A 259 -4.70 -1.26 -4.07
C SER A 259 -3.19 -1.43 -4.19
N CYS A 260 -2.54 -0.29 -4.38
CA CYS A 260 -1.10 -0.14 -4.26
C CYS A 260 -0.78 1.16 -3.53
N TYR A 261 0.42 1.23 -2.99
CA TYR A 261 0.95 2.40 -2.33
C TYR A 261 2.25 2.83 -2.95
N ARG A 262 2.46 4.14 -2.99
CA ARG A 262 3.75 4.74 -3.31
C ARG A 262 4.35 5.40 -2.07
N CYS A 263 5.65 5.19 -1.85
CA CYS A 263 6.48 6.01 -0.98
C CYS A 263 7.79 6.35 -1.71
N GLY A 264 7.92 7.62 -2.11
CA GLY A 264 9.05 8.09 -2.91
C GLY A 264 9.17 7.37 -4.26
N ASP A 265 10.22 6.59 -4.43
CA ASP A 265 10.47 5.84 -5.67
C ASP A 265 9.85 4.44 -5.66
N LEU A 266 9.46 3.93 -4.48
CA LEU A 266 8.80 2.64 -4.36
C LEU A 266 7.32 2.79 -4.70
N VAL A 267 6.84 1.93 -5.59
CA VAL A 267 5.41 1.66 -5.78
C VAL A 267 5.22 0.17 -5.56
N ASP A 268 4.28 -0.18 -4.69
CA ASP A 268 4.13 -1.55 -4.19
C ASP A 268 2.66 -1.98 -4.07
N LEU A 269 2.40 -3.24 -4.41
CA LEU A 269 1.08 -3.86 -4.28
C LEU A 269 0.80 -4.06 -2.80
N CYS A 270 -0.20 -3.37 -2.28
CA CYS A 270 -0.40 -3.26 -0.85
C CYS A 270 -1.84 -2.86 -0.50
N ARG A 271 -2.42 -3.51 0.51
CA ARG A 271 -3.73 -3.16 1.08
C ARG A 271 -3.73 -1.79 1.77
N GLY A 272 -2.65 -1.52 2.51
CA GLY A 272 -2.59 -0.51 3.56
C GLY A 272 -3.36 -0.91 4.82
N PRO A 273 -3.55 0.04 5.76
CA PRO A 273 -3.09 1.42 5.68
C PRO A 273 -1.60 1.58 6.04
N HIS A 274 -1.10 2.81 5.85
CA HIS A 274 0.25 3.22 6.25
C HIS A 274 0.24 4.47 7.15
N LEU A 275 1.39 4.74 7.75
CA LEU A 275 1.69 6.02 8.36
C LEU A 275 1.52 7.17 7.34
N PRO A 276 1.18 8.39 7.76
CA PRO A 276 1.10 9.55 6.87
C PRO A 276 2.38 9.83 6.06
N SER A 277 3.55 9.58 6.65
CA SER A 277 4.85 9.78 6.00
C SER A 277 5.94 8.90 6.62
N THR A 278 7.00 8.66 5.86
CA THR A 278 8.17 7.87 6.31
C THR A 278 8.87 8.46 7.53
N SER A 279 8.74 9.78 7.75
CA SER A 279 9.32 10.46 8.91
C SER A 279 8.70 10.07 10.25
N ARG A 280 7.55 9.39 10.24
CA ARG A 280 6.86 8.88 11.44
C ARG A 280 7.26 7.45 11.82
N ALA A 281 8.10 6.79 11.01
CA ALA A 281 8.73 5.52 11.38
C ALA A 281 10.00 5.79 12.21
N LYS A 282 9.80 6.32 13.42
CA LYS A 282 10.85 6.71 14.38
C LYS A 282 10.45 6.40 15.81
#